data_AF-A0A7S2QVD2-F1
#
_entry.id   AF-A0A7S2QVD2-F1
#
_cell.length_a   1.000
_cell.length_b   1.000
_cell.length_c   1.000
_cell.angle_alpha   90.00
_cell.angle_beta   90.00
_cell.angle_gamma   90.00
#
_symmetry.space_group_name_H-M   'P 1'
#
loop_
_entity.id
_entity.type
_entity.pdbx_description
1 polymer ?
#
loop_
_entity_poly.entity_id
_entity_poly.type
_entity_poly.pdbx_seq_one_letter_code
_entity_poly.pdbx_strand_id
1 'polypeptide(L)'
;TPAPKKATTTNSDDGSDGSYYCDNGGEIGGTTGSCTCACAPGFFGPNCNFDNAITLSGSNEGKCSVDGMCFSSLNYGNNEGCTFTTHVGGPLNVVAFDVEGPSTWGWTTDKLTVNGQQYYGSSGPDDVAVSAGDQITWYSDASTTRAGFEICVGEPCVASSSPSDDGSDGNFYCTNGGDAGGVVGYCTCTSCNTGFGGPNCA
;
A
#
# COMPACT_ATOMS: atom_id res chain seq x y z
N THR A 1 10.06 15.05 -30.51
CA THR A 1 9.02 14.89 -29.47
C THR A 1 8.71 13.41 -29.34
N PRO A 2 8.63 12.84 -28.13
CA PRO A 2 8.13 11.48 -27.95
C PRO A 2 6.72 11.37 -28.56
N ALA A 3 6.37 10.20 -29.10
CA ALA A 3 5.03 9.98 -29.64
C ALA A 3 3.98 10.18 -28.51
N PRO A 4 2.80 10.74 -28.82
CA PRO A 4 1.75 10.88 -27.84
C PRO A 4 1.24 9.49 -27.42
N LYS A 5 1.06 9.32 -26.11
CA LYS A 5 0.44 8.12 -25.53
C LYS A 5 -0.99 7.96 -26.05
N LYS A 6 -1.40 6.71 -26.26
CA LYS A 6 -2.73 6.35 -26.76
C LYS A 6 -3.32 5.27 -25.86
N ALA A 7 -4.46 5.58 -25.27
CA ALA A 7 -5.28 4.57 -24.61
C ALA A 7 -5.79 3.56 -25.63
N THR A 8 -5.72 2.28 -25.29
CA THR A 8 -6.27 1.21 -26.11
C THR A 8 -7.19 0.30 -25.30
N THR A 9 -7.79 -0.66 -26.00
CA THR A 9 -8.60 -1.72 -25.41
C THR A 9 -7.98 -3.10 -25.67
N THR A 10 -6.76 -3.13 -26.22
CA THR A 10 -6.05 -4.36 -26.56
C THR A 10 -5.15 -4.70 -25.39
N ASN A 11 -5.43 -5.78 -24.69
CA ASN A 11 -4.70 -6.18 -23.48
C ASN A 11 -3.23 -6.55 -23.71
N SER A 12 -2.80 -6.71 -24.97
CA SER A 12 -1.39 -6.92 -25.32
C SER A 12 -0.58 -5.63 -25.42
N ASP A 13 -1.21 -4.45 -25.32
CA ASP A 13 -0.54 -3.18 -25.54
C ASP A 13 0.21 -2.73 -24.27
N ASP A 14 1.54 -2.79 -24.33
CA ASP A 14 2.47 -2.61 -23.21
C ASP A 14 3.15 -1.23 -23.17
N GLY A 15 2.78 -0.31 -24.07
CA GLY A 15 3.30 1.05 -24.10
C GLY A 15 4.58 1.21 -24.92
N SER A 16 5.16 0.12 -25.42
CA SER A 16 6.40 0.13 -26.22
C SER A 16 6.27 0.99 -27.49
N ASP A 17 5.09 0.99 -28.11
CA ASP A 17 4.78 1.81 -29.29
C ASP A 17 3.96 3.08 -28.95
N GLY A 18 3.70 3.32 -27.65
CA GLY A 18 2.88 4.40 -27.14
C GLY A 18 1.40 4.03 -26.93
N SER A 19 0.98 2.83 -27.31
CA SER A 19 -0.34 2.27 -26.98
C SER A 19 -0.27 1.53 -25.66
N TYR A 20 -1.16 1.84 -24.71
CA TYR A 20 -1.18 1.17 -23.39
C TYR A 20 -2.59 0.82 -22.97
N TYR A 21 -2.73 -0.28 -22.22
CA TYR A 21 -4.00 -0.79 -21.72
C TYR A 21 -4.04 -0.83 -20.19
N CYS A 22 -5.13 -0.32 -19.61
CA CYS A 22 -5.46 -0.47 -18.19
C CYS A 22 -6.70 -1.37 -18.09
N ASP A 23 -6.57 -2.52 -17.44
CA ASP A 23 -7.59 -3.59 -17.40
C ASP A 23 -8.92 -3.12 -16.81
N ASN A 24 -8.94 -2.85 -15.50
CA ASN A 24 -10.15 -2.47 -14.77
C ASN A 24 -10.43 -0.96 -14.84
N GLY A 25 -10.14 -0.38 -16.00
CA GLY A 25 -10.16 1.06 -16.19
C GLY A 25 -8.97 1.76 -15.52
N GLY A 26 -8.91 3.07 -15.71
CA GLY A 26 -7.81 3.91 -15.24
C GLY A 26 -7.41 4.93 -16.30
N GLU A 27 -6.68 5.96 -15.86
CA GLU A 27 -6.17 7.00 -16.75
C GLU A 27 -4.72 6.72 -17.12
N ILE A 28 -4.40 6.79 -18.41
CA ILE A 28 -3.05 6.49 -18.90
C ILE A 28 -2.11 7.69 -18.71
N GLY A 29 -1.06 7.45 -17.94
CA GLY A 29 0.04 8.35 -17.63
C GLY A 29 1.28 8.10 -18.48
N GLY A 30 2.36 8.84 -18.17
CA GLY A 30 3.69 8.62 -18.73
C GLY A 30 3.90 9.05 -20.19
N THR A 31 4.92 8.45 -20.81
CA THR A 31 5.35 8.67 -22.21
C THR A 31 5.55 7.33 -22.92
N THR A 32 5.60 7.28 -24.25
CA THR A 32 5.97 6.08 -25.01
C THR A 32 7.20 5.38 -24.42
N GLY A 33 7.11 4.07 -24.19
CA GLY A 33 8.14 3.25 -23.54
C GLY A 33 8.18 3.36 -22.01
N SER A 34 7.33 4.18 -21.40
CA SER A 34 7.21 4.34 -19.94
C SER A 34 5.77 4.78 -19.59
N CYS A 35 4.78 4.08 -20.15
CA CYS A 35 3.38 4.30 -19.86
C CYS A 35 3.03 3.77 -18.47
N THR A 36 2.02 4.37 -17.83
CA THR A 36 1.52 3.97 -16.49
C THR A 36 -0.01 4.07 -16.45
N CYS A 37 -0.64 3.36 -15.52
CA CYS A 37 -2.07 3.50 -15.24
C CYS A 37 -2.30 4.15 -13.88
N ALA A 38 -3.15 5.18 -13.84
CA ALA A 38 -3.77 5.66 -12.61
C ALA A 38 -5.10 4.93 -12.41
N CYS A 39 -5.14 3.99 -11.45
CA CYS A 39 -6.25 3.05 -11.33
C CYS A 39 -7.54 3.66 -10.81
N ALA A 40 -8.66 3.10 -11.29
CA ALA A 40 -9.96 3.40 -10.72
C ALA A 40 -10.02 2.92 -9.25
N PRO A 41 -10.86 3.54 -8.39
CA PRO A 41 -10.99 3.14 -7.00
C PRO A 41 -11.29 1.65 -6.86
N GLY A 42 -10.56 0.98 -5.96
CA GLY A 42 -10.70 -0.45 -5.72
C GLY A 42 -9.78 -1.35 -6.57
N PHE A 43 -8.96 -0.78 -7.46
CA PHE A 43 -7.98 -1.53 -8.24
C PHE A 43 -6.57 -0.99 -8.07
N PHE A 44 -5.57 -1.86 -8.24
CA PHE A 44 -4.16 -1.51 -8.17
C PHE A 44 -3.31 -2.35 -9.13
N GLY A 45 -2.00 -2.09 -9.09
CA GLY A 45 -1.00 -2.73 -9.95
C GLY A 45 -0.68 -1.89 -11.19
N PRO A 46 0.37 -2.27 -11.94
CA PRO A 46 0.89 -1.47 -13.06
C PRO A 46 -0.14 -1.24 -14.17
N ASN A 47 -1.08 -2.19 -14.35
CA ASN A 47 -2.13 -2.13 -15.36
C ASN A 47 -3.55 -2.11 -14.76
N CYS A 48 -3.68 -1.85 -13.45
CA CYS A 48 -4.96 -1.93 -12.74
C CYS A 48 -5.63 -3.30 -12.86
N ASN A 49 -4.81 -4.34 -12.89
CA ASN A 49 -5.23 -5.72 -13.15
C ASN A 49 -5.53 -6.51 -11.87
N PHE A 50 -5.46 -5.86 -10.70
CA PHE A 50 -5.73 -6.47 -9.40
C PHE A 50 -6.77 -5.67 -8.61
N ASP A 51 -7.64 -6.38 -7.89
CA ASP A 51 -8.57 -5.80 -6.92
C ASP A 51 -7.82 -5.47 -5.64
N ASN A 52 -8.09 -4.31 -5.02
CA ASN A 52 -7.53 -3.97 -3.72
C ASN A 52 -7.85 -5.07 -2.71
N ALA A 53 -6.82 -5.51 -1.98
CA ALA A 53 -6.98 -6.49 -0.92
C ALA A 53 -7.76 -5.95 0.28
N ILE A 54 -7.96 -4.63 0.35
CA ILE A 54 -8.65 -3.95 1.42
C ILE A 54 -9.67 -2.98 0.81
N THR A 55 -10.83 -2.82 1.44
CA THR A 55 -11.74 -1.71 1.16
C THR A 55 -11.90 -0.81 2.37
N LEU A 56 -12.03 0.49 2.10
CA LEU A 56 -12.25 1.53 3.09
C LEU A 56 -13.75 1.85 3.19
N SER A 57 -14.22 2.06 4.43
CA SER A 57 -15.55 2.59 4.70
C SER A 57 -15.57 3.42 5.98
N GLY A 58 -16.53 4.34 6.12
CA GLY A 58 -16.71 5.16 7.32
C GLY A 58 -17.44 6.46 7.02
N SER A 59 -17.82 7.20 8.07
CA SER A 59 -18.49 8.50 7.93
C SER A 59 -17.55 9.69 8.13
N ASN A 60 -16.38 9.49 8.73
CA ASN A 60 -15.33 10.51 8.85
C ASN A 60 -13.96 9.89 8.55
N GLU A 61 -13.82 9.34 7.35
CA GLU A 61 -12.63 8.59 6.94
C GLU A 61 -11.34 9.42 6.99
N GLY A 62 -11.43 10.75 6.98
CA GLY A 62 -10.29 11.61 7.28
C GLY A 62 -9.10 11.35 6.36
N LYS A 63 -7.97 10.95 6.95
CA LYS A 63 -6.74 10.56 6.22
C LYS A 63 -6.60 9.07 5.95
N CYS A 64 -7.62 8.27 6.23
CA CYS A 64 -7.58 6.86 5.91
C CYS A 64 -7.43 6.64 4.40
N SER A 65 -6.56 5.72 4.02
CA SER A 65 -6.34 5.35 2.62
C SER A 65 -6.10 3.86 2.47
N VAL A 66 -6.32 3.38 1.25
CA VAL A 66 -5.92 2.05 0.81
C VAL A 66 -5.10 2.19 -0.46
N ASP A 67 -3.98 1.50 -0.52
CA ASP A 67 -3.15 1.36 -1.70
C ASP A 67 -2.76 -0.12 -1.87
N GLY A 68 -3.44 -0.81 -2.79
CA GLY A 68 -3.26 -2.23 -3.05
C GLY A 68 -3.44 -3.13 -1.84
N MET A 69 -2.31 -3.61 -1.31
CA MET A 69 -2.23 -4.51 -0.14
C MET A 69 -2.11 -3.74 1.18
N CYS A 70 -1.96 -2.42 1.13
CA CYS A 70 -1.67 -1.58 2.27
C CYS A 70 -2.84 -0.67 2.62
N PHE A 71 -3.00 -0.40 3.90
CA PHE A 71 -3.93 0.57 4.44
C PHE A 71 -3.22 1.48 5.43
N SER A 72 -3.67 2.73 5.49
CA SER A 72 -2.95 3.75 6.25
C SER A 72 -3.88 4.79 6.84
N SER A 73 -3.37 5.53 7.82
CA SER A 73 -3.91 6.84 8.23
C SER A 73 -2.73 7.77 8.54
N LEU A 74 -1.91 8.02 7.53
CA LEU A 74 -0.71 8.85 7.65
C LEU A 74 -1.06 10.32 7.87
N ASN A 75 -0.43 10.95 8.85
CA ASN A 75 -0.67 12.33 9.27
C ASN A 75 -2.15 12.61 9.59
N TYR A 76 -2.78 11.66 10.29
CA TYR A 76 -4.20 11.70 10.66
C TYR A 76 -4.57 12.97 11.44
N GLY A 77 -5.83 13.38 11.29
CA GLY A 77 -6.45 14.47 12.04
C GLY A 77 -7.26 13.97 13.24
N ASN A 78 -7.77 14.93 14.03
CA ASN A 78 -8.65 14.63 15.17
C ASN A 78 -10.05 14.21 14.70
N ASN A 79 -10.71 13.36 15.49
CA ASN A 79 -12.07 12.85 15.33
C ASN A 79 -12.29 12.00 14.07
N GLU A 80 -11.24 11.49 13.45
CA GLU A 80 -11.31 10.64 12.26
C GLU A 80 -11.66 9.21 12.65
N GLY A 81 -12.34 8.50 11.76
CA GLY A 81 -12.78 7.14 12.02
C GLY A 81 -13.13 6.41 10.74
N CYS A 82 -12.52 5.24 10.57
CA CYS A 82 -12.71 4.41 9.39
C CYS A 82 -12.62 2.92 9.74
N THR A 83 -13.15 2.10 8.83
CA THR A 83 -13.10 0.65 8.88
C THR A 83 -12.49 0.15 7.59
N PHE A 84 -11.40 -0.61 7.74
CA PHE A 84 -10.75 -1.35 6.68
C PHE A 84 -11.30 -2.78 6.70
N THR A 85 -11.86 -3.24 5.59
CA THR A 85 -12.30 -4.63 5.43
C THR A 85 -11.32 -5.35 4.53
N THR A 86 -10.72 -6.43 5.02
CA THR A 86 -9.78 -7.25 4.26
C THR A 86 -10.53 -8.22 3.34
N HIS A 87 -10.00 -8.47 2.15
CA HIS A 87 -10.55 -9.41 1.14
C HIS A 87 -9.63 -10.60 0.91
N VAL A 88 -8.43 -10.57 1.50
CA VAL A 88 -7.43 -11.62 1.48
C VAL A 88 -6.96 -11.89 2.91
N GLY A 89 -6.41 -13.07 3.16
CA GLY A 89 -5.81 -13.42 4.45
C GLY A 89 -4.29 -13.35 4.42
N GLY A 90 -3.68 -13.08 5.56
CA GLY A 90 -2.24 -12.97 5.74
C GLY A 90 -1.86 -12.34 7.08
N PRO A 91 -0.57 -12.32 7.45
CA PRO A 91 -0.11 -11.49 8.55
C PRO A 91 -0.21 -10.01 8.19
N LEU A 92 -0.32 -9.15 9.21
CA LEU A 92 -0.15 -7.72 9.06
C LEU A 92 1.35 -7.38 9.15
N ASN A 93 1.88 -6.74 8.11
CA ASN A 93 3.23 -6.19 8.05
C ASN A 93 3.18 -4.69 8.37
N VAL A 94 3.70 -4.30 9.53
CA VAL A 94 3.68 -2.90 9.99
C VAL A 94 4.86 -2.13 9.40
N VAL A 95 4.57 -1.30 8.40
CA VAL A 95 5.56 -0.41 7.76
C VAL A 95 5.88 0.79 8.65
N ALA A 96 4.83 1.39 9.24
CA ALA A 96 4.96 2.50 10.17
C ALA A 96 3.82 2.46 11.21
N PHE A 97 4.12 2.81 12.45
CA PHE A 97 3.11 2.95 13.50
C PHE A 97 3.56 3.92 14.60
N ASP A 98 3.00 5.13 14.60
CA ASP A 98 3.15 6.13 15.65
C ASP A 98 1.82 6.88 15.79
N VAL A 99 1.01 6.43 16.74
CA VAL A 99 -0.29 7.03 17.08
C VAL A 99 -0.28 7.46 18.53
N GLU A 100 -1.21 8.33 18.95
CA GLU A 100 -1.26 8.75 20.34
C GLU A 100 -1.39 7.53 21.27
N GLY A 101 -0.48 7.42 22.24
CA GLY A 101 -0.51 6.40 23.28
C GLY A 101 -1.28 6.87 24.52
N PRO A 102 -1.61 5.95 25.45
CA PRO A 102 -2.42 6.25 26.61
C PRO A 102 -1.81 7.38 27.44
N SER A 103 -2.67 8.29 27.89
CA SER A 103 -2.26 9.34 28.82
C SER A 103 -1.78 8.76 30.16
N THR A 104 -1.03 9.55 30.93
CA THR A 104 -0.60 9.19 32.29
C THR A 104 -1.76 8.90 33.25
N TRP A 105 -2.98 9.29 32.87
CA TRP A 105 -4.22 9.08 33.62
C TRP A 105 -5.02 7.87 33.12
N GLY A 106 -4.51 7.10 32.15
CA GLY A 106 -5.10 5.85 31.68
C GLY A 106 -6.29 5.99 30.73
N TRP A 107 -6.52 7.18 30.16
CA TRP A 107 -7.55 7.37 29.13
C TRP A 107 -7.09 6.77 27.80
N THR A 108 -8.02 6.11 27.10
CA THR A 108 -7.79 5.63 25.73
C THR A 108 -7.77 6.82 24.78
N THR A 109 -6.71 6.89 23.99
CA THR A 109 -6.41 7.90 22.97
C THR A 109 -6.82 7.37 21.59
N ASP A 110 -6.12 7.81 20.55
CA ASP A 110 -6.19 7.23 19.22
C ASP A 110 -5.85 5.72 19.23
N LYS A 111 -6.59 4.92 18.48
CA LYS A 111 -6.42 3.47 18.50
C LYS A 111 -6.84 2.78 17.20
N LEU A 112 -6.01 1.82 16.81
CA LEU A 112 -6.33 0.83 15.80
C LEU A 112 -6.82 -0.43 16.50
N THR A 113 -7.90 -1.05 16.02
CA THR A 113 -8.42 -2.31 16.56
C THR A 113 -8.36 -3.39 15.50
N VAL A 114 -7.65 -4.48 15.81
CA VAL A 114 -7.52 -5.67 14.96
C VAL A 114 -7.94 -6.88 15.79
N ASN A 115 -8.88 -7.70 15.29
CA ASN A 115 -9.36 -8.90 16.00
C ASN A 115 -9.79 -8.65 17.45
N GLY A 116 -10.36 -7.47 17.72
CA GLY A 116 -10.77 -7.02 19.06
C GLY A 116 -9.64 -6.53 19.98
N GLN A 117 -8.38 -6.62 19.57
CA GLN A 117 -7.22 -6.06 20.28
C GLN A 117 -6.97 -4.62 19.84
N GLN A 118 -6.65 -3.75 20.81
CA GLN A 118 -6.36 -2.34 20.57
C GLN A 118 -4.86 -2.07 20.53
N TYR A 119 -4.44 -1.25 19.57
CA TYR A 119 -3.06 -0.85 19.33
C TYR A 119 -2.98 0.67 19.34
N TYR A 120 -1.98 1.18 20.05
CA TYR A 120 -1.74 2.60 20.27
C TYR A 120 -0.26 2.86 20.55
N GLY A 121 0.17 4.13 20.60
CA GLY A 121 1.58 4.47 20.77
C GLY A 121 2.40 4.03 19.55
N SER A 122 3.54 3.39 19.80
CA SER A 122 4.50 2.96 18.76
C SER A 122 4.57 1.44 18.58
N SER A 123 3.58 0.69 19.07
CA SER A 123 3.52 -0.78 18.94
C SER A 123 2.26 -1.17 18.18
N GLY A 124 2.43 -1.36 16.87
CA GLY A 124 1.36 -1.77 15.96
C GLY A 124 1.08 -3.28 15.98
N PRO A 125 0.10 -3.74 15.18
CA PRO A 125 -0.33 -5.14 15.10
C PRO A 125 0.58 -5.99 14.19
N ASP A 126 1.90 -5.91 14.38
CA ASP A 126 2.85 -6.64 13.55
C ASP A 126 2.69 -8.16 13.72
N ASP A 127 2.77 -8.91 12.61
CA ASP A 127 2.53 -10.36 12.49
C ASP A 127 1.14 -10.85 12.95
N VAL A 128 0.19 -9.95 13.20
CA VAL A 128 -1.18 -10.34 13.55
C VAL A 128 -1.87 -10.88 12.31
N ALA A 129 -2.33 -12.13 12.35
CA ALA A 129 -3.04 -12.74 11.25
C ALA A 129 -4.47 -12.18 11.08
N VAL A 130 -4.83 -11.87 9.84
CA VAL A 130 -6.19 -11.51 9.41
C VAL A 130 -6.68 -12.45 8.31
N SER A 131 -8.00 -12.57 8.18
CA SER A 131 -8.69 -13.38 7.18
C SER A 131 -9.61 -12.51 6.34
N ALA A 132 -9.91 -12.95 5.11
CA ALA A 132 -10.88 -12.28 4.27
C ALA A 132 -12.23 -12.10 5.00
N GLY A 133 -12.74 -10.87 4.99
CA GLY A 133 -13.93 -10.43 5.72
C GLY A 133 -13.64 -9.80 7.08
N ASP A 134 -12.42 -9.90 7.61
CA ASP A 134 -12.06 -9.26 8.87
C ASP A 134 -12.08 -7.74 8.73
N GLN A 135 -12.63 -7.09 9.77
CA GLN A 135 -12.70 -5.64 9.88
C GLN A 135 -11.66 -5.13 10.87
N ILE A 136 -10.87 -4.17 10.41
CA ILE A 136 -9.90 -3.41 11.20
C ILE A 136 -10.47 -2.00 11.36
N THR A 137 -10.59 -1.51 12.59
CA THR A 137 -11.19 -0.19 12.85
C THR A 137 -10.17 0.79 13.39
N TRP A 138 -10.20 2.01 12.85
CA TRP A 138 -9.39 3.13 13.31
C TRP A 138 -10.29 4.22 13.89
N TYR A 139 -9.82 4.85 14.96
CA TYR A 139 -10.45 6.00 15.58
C TYR A 139 -9.39 6.94 16.18
N SER A 140 -9.48 8.23 15.87
CA SER A 140 -8.76 9.29 16.56
C SER A 140 -9.70 10.16 17.38
N ASP A 141 -9.23 10.65 18.54
CA ASP A 141 -10.02 11.47 19.43
C ASP A 141 -9.93 12.98 19.09
N ALA A 142 -10.42 13.85 19.98
CA ALA A 142 -10.51 15.28 19.71
C ALA A 142 -9.18 16.04 19.81
N SER A 143 -8.07 15.42 20.22
CA SER A 143 -6.78 16.08 20.48
C SER A 143 -5.57 15.20 20.18
N THR A 144 -4.40 15.83 20.07
CA THR A 144 -3.08 15.20 19.86
C THR A 144 -3.01 14.24 18.67
N THR A 145 -2.30 14.64 17.62
CA THR A 145 -2.01 13.75 16.50
C THR A 145 -0.54 13.40 16.43
N ARG A 146 -0.24 12.35 15.66
CA ARG A 146 1.11 11.84 15.41
C ARG A 146 1.29 11.50 13.93
N ALA A 147 2.37 10.80 13.58
CA ALA A 147 2.67 10.45 12.19
C ALA A 147 1.64 9.48 11.58
N GLY A 148 0.93 8.69 12.42
CA GLY A 148 -0.06 7.73 11.97
C GLY A 148 0.53 6.34 11.72
N PHE A 149 -0.11 5.58 10.85
CA PHE A 149 0.33 4.23 10.51
C PHE A 149 0.18 3.93 9.03
N GLU A 150 0.99 2.97 8.58
CA GLU A 150 0.88 2.29 7.29
C GLU A 150 1.16 0.80 7.54
N ILE A 151 0.24 -0.05 7.10
CA ILE A 151 0.26 -1.49 7.37
C ILE A 151 -0.19 -2.21 6.12
N CYS A 152 0.50 -3.29 5.75
CA CYS A 152 0.16 -4.12 4.60
C CYS A 152 -0.32 -5.51 5.03
N VAL A 153 -1.19 -6.12 4.25
CA VAL A 153 -1.62 -7.51 4.44
C VAL A 153 -0.72 -8.40 3.60
N GLY A 154 0.01 -9.31 4.25
CA GLY A 154 0.92 -10.25 3.60
C GLY A 154 2.32 -10.25 4.20
N GLU A 155 3.06 -11.30 3.89
CA GLU A 155 4.47 -11.43 4.29
C GLU A 155 5.33 -10.35 3.62
N PRO A 156 6.23 -9.67 4.35
CA PRO A 156 7.11 -8.67 3.77
C PRO A 156 8.06 -9.28 2.74
N CYS A 157 8.42 -8.51 1.73
CA CYS A 157 9.49 -8.88 0.82
C CYS A 157 10.85 -8.77 1.48
N VAL A 158 11.78 -9.63 1.06
CA VAL A 158 13.17 -9.65 1.51
C VAL A 158 14.11 -9.35 0.36
N ALA A 159 15.15 -8.57 0.64
CA ALA A 159 16.13 -8.22 -0.36
C ALA A 159 16.94 -9.45 -0.79
N SER A 160 17.10 -9.62 -2.09
CA SER A 160 17.91 -10.67 -2.71
C SER A 160 19.08 -10.08 -3.49
N SER A 161 20.13 -10.89 -3.67
CA SER A 161 21.26 -10.61 -4.57
C SER A 161 21.15 -11.34 -5.91
N SER A 162 20.11 -12.14 -6.12
CA SER A 162 19.90 -12.94 -7.33
C SER A 162 19.07 -12.14 -8.35
N PRO A 163 19.61 -11.80 -9.53
CA PRO A 163 18.90 -10.97 -10.51
C PRO A 163 17.62 -11.58 -11.10
N SER A 164 17.36 -12.87 -10.85
CA SER A 164 16.12 -13.53 -11.26
C SER A 164 14.99 -13.38 -10.24
N ASP A 165 15.27 -12.85 -9.06
CA ASP A 165 14.33 -12.82 -7.95
C ASP A 165 13.39 -11.62 -8.14
N ASP A 166 12.15 -11.93 -8.51
CA ASP A 166 11.12 -10.98 -8.94
C ASP A 166 10.04 -10.72 -7.87
N GLY A 167 10.21 -11.28 -6.67
CA GLY A 167 9.31 -11.06 -5.54
C GLY A 167 8.14 -12.03 -5.47
N SER A 168 7.98 -12.91 -6.45
CA SER A 168 6.89 -13.90 -6.49
C SER A 168 6.92 -14.86 -5.29
N ASP A 169 8.12 -15.15 -4.77
CA ASP A 169 8.35 -15.97 -3.58
C ASP A 169 8.78 -15.15 -2.34
N GLY A 170 8.71 -13.82 -2.44
CA GLY A 170 9.14 -12.88 -1.42
C GLY A 170 10.58 -12.40 -1.55
N ASN A 171 11.43 -13.06 -2.33
CA ASN A 171 12.78 -12.59 -2.60
C ASN A 171 12.76 -11.57 -3.74
N PHE A 172 13.35 -10.39 -3.53
CA PHE A 172 13.31 -9.32 -4.54
C PHE A 172 14.66 -8.64 -4.75
N TYR A 173 15.06 -8.51 -6.02
CA TYR A 173 16.35 -7.95 -6.40
C TYR A 173 16.25 -6.49 -6.88
N CYS A 174 16.97 -5.59 -6.20
CA CYS A 174 17.10 -4.19 -6.59
C CYS A 174 18.34 -3.96 -7.46
N THR A 175 18.13 -3.66 -8.74
CA THR A 175 19.19 -3.65 -9.77
C THR A 175 20.33 -2.69 -9.46
N ASN A 176 19.98 -1.45 -9.11
CA ASN A 176 20.96 -0.44 -8.73
C ASN A 176 20.84 -0.11 -7.23
N GLY A 177 20.77 -1.15 -6.39
CA GLY A 177 20.66 -1.01 -4.94
C GLY A 177 19.32 -0.41 -4.49
N GLY A 178 19.14 -0.34 -3.17
CA GLY A 178 17.87 0.03 -2.52
C GLY A 178 17.42 -1.07 -1.56
N ASP A 179 16.27 -0.83 -0.94
CA ASP A 179 15.65 -1.73 0.04
C ASP A 179 14.43 -2.40 -0.58
N ALA A 180 14.33 -3.73 -0.45
CA ALA A 180 13.11 -4.44 -0.82
C ALA A 180 11.99 -4.10 0.17
N GLY A 181 10.84 -3.71 -0.36
CA GLY A 181 9.62 -3.41 0.39
C GLY A 181 8.40 -4.01 -0.29
N GLY A 182 7.22 -3.75 0.29
CA GLY A 182 5.97 -4.36 -0.12
C GLY A 182 5.78 -5.75 0.51
N VAL A 183 4.90 -6.54 -0.10
CA VAL A 183 4.55 -7.90 0.35
C VAL A 183 4.72 -8.89 -0.79
N VAL A 184 4.88 -10.19 -0.48
CA VAL A 184 5.07 -11.27 -1.45
C VAL A 184 4.12 -11.14 -2.65
N GLY A 185 4.67 -11.21 -3.86
CA GLY A 185 3.95 -11.01 -5.13
C GLY A 185 3.80 -9.55 -5.57
N TYR A 186 4.09 -8.59 -4.69
CA TYR A 186 3.98 -7.14 -4.92
C TYR A 186 5.21 -6.39 -4.39
N CYS A 187 6.37 -7.02 -4.51
CA CYS A 187 7.62 -6.43 -4.05
C CYS A 187 8.02 -5.23 -4.91
N THR A 188 8.58 -4.22 -4.27
CA THR A 188 9.18 -3.06 -4.94
C THR A 188 10.45 -2.65 -4.23
N CYS A 189 11.33 -1.96 -4.96
CA CYS A 189 12.51 -1.34 -4.40
C CYS A 189 12.19 0.08 -3.97
N THR A 190 12.59 0.38 -2.75
CA THR A 190 12.57 1.72 -2.16
C THR A 190 14.01 2.20 -2.01
N SER A 191 14.19 3.50 -1.77
CA SER A 191 15.52 4.07 -1.49
C SER A 191 16.61 3.78 -2.54
N CYS A 192 16.24 3.79 -3.83
CA CYS A 192 17.18 3.55 -4.93
C CYS A 192 18.44 4.43 -4.86
N ASN A 193 19.57 3.92 -5.36
CA ASN A 193 20.77 4.74 -5.52
C ASN A 193 20.49 5.97 -6.40
N THR A 194 21.25 7.04 -6.16
CA THR A 194 21.08 8.32 -6.86
C THR A 194 21.11 8.14 -8.38
N GLY A 195 20.06 8.62 -9.05
CA GLY A 195 19.91 8.56 -10.50
C GLY A 195 19.09 7.37 -11.01
N PHE A 196 18.67 6.45 -10.13
CA PHE A 196 17.83 5.30 -10.45
C PHE A 196 16.44 5.42 -9.82
N GLY A 197 15.46 4.72 -10.37
CA GLY A 197 14.09 4.74 -9.89
C GLY A 197 13.25 3.60 -10.43
N GLY A 198 11.95 3.68 -10.22
CA GLY A 198 11.00 2.64 -10.60
C GLY A 198 11.03 1.42 -9.68
N PRO A 199 10.16 0.42 -9.93
CA PRO A 199 9.94 -0.70 -9.01
C PRO A 199 11.16 -1.58 -8.74
N ASN A 200 12.17 -1.57 -9.61
CA ASN A 200 13.38 -2.40 -9.50
C ASN A 200 14.67 -1.58 -9.32
N CYS A 201 14.56 -0.25 -9.11
CA CYS A 201 15.68 0.68 -9.19
C CYS A 201 16.53 0.51 -10.46
N ALA A 202 15.87 0.45 -11.63
CA ALA A 202 16.48 0.13 -12.92
C ALA A 202 16.47 1.33 -13.88
#